data_AF-A0A9D3MPD3-F1
#
_entry.id   AF-A0A9D3MPD3-F1
#
_cell.length_a   1.000
_cell.length_b   1.000
_cell.length_c   1.000
_cell.angle_alpha   90.00
_cell.angle_beta   90.00
_cell.angle_gamma   90.00
#
_symmetry.space_group_name_H-M   'P 1'
#
loop_
_entity.id
_entity.type
_entity.pdbx_description
1 polymer ?
#
loop_
_entity_poly.entity_id
_entity_poly.type
_entity_poly.pdbx_seq_one_letter_code
_entity_poly.pdbx_strand_id
1 'polypeptide(L)'
;MNNRTKIVDSAAYKLTTRRFSVSADMSMKEAKPRLTGSQASELISRLFGLTVTKIHPLPSYDDQNFHVVVSEEGQYVLKIMNAVLSQNQDLYELQTHAMAFLHQHGLPAQTALPTLTGSLMSLENIDCGFGSQKYLVRLLTYLPGTTISKIPCSPQMLYQVGRMAATMDTILQKISSAAILMKR
;
A
#
# COMPACT_ATOMS: atom_id res chain seq x y z
N MET A 1 -29.70 -35.30 -17.64
CA MET A 1 -30.06 -35.13 -16.22
C MET A 1 -28.83 -35.41 -15.37
N ASN A 2 -28.48 -34.42 -14.53
CA ASN A 2 -27.60 -34.38 -13.34
C ASN A 2 -26.23 -35.09 -13.37
N ASN A 3 -25.12 -34.34 -13.41
CA ASN A 3 -24.45 -33.57 -12.32
C ASN A 3 -23.85 -34.42 -11.19
N ARG A 4 -22.50 -34.46 -11.14
CA ARG A 4 -21.72 -34.34 -9.90
C ARG A 4 -20.26 -34.02 -10.19
N THR A 5 -19.97 -32.72 -10.19
CA THR A 5 -18.62 -32.15 -10.13
C THR A 5 -18.05 -32.41 -8.73
N LYS A 6 -16.91 -33.09 -8.63
CA LYS A 6 -16.16 -33.23 -7.38
C LYS A 6 -15.37 -31.95 -7.13
N ILE A 7 -15.77 -31.22 -6.09
CA ILE A 7 -15.00 -30.13 -5.50
C ILE A 7 -13.90 -30.77 -4.66
N VAL A 8 -12.66 -30.41 -4.95
CA VAL A 8 -11.47 -30.80 -4.18
C VAL A 8 -11.39 -29.94 -2.92
N ASP A 9 -11.24 -30.63 -1.79
CA ASP A 9 -11.13 -30.13 -0.43
C ASP A 9 -10.02 -29.07 -0.27
N SER A 10 -10.40 -27.89 0.22
CA SER A 10 -9.50 -26.86 0.74
C SER A 10 -9.53 -26.90 2.28
N ALA A 11 -8.99 -27.99 2.84
CA ALA A 11 -8.80 -28.15 4.27
C ALA A 11 -7.29 -28.13 4.61
N ALA A 12 -6.62 -27.00 4.33
CA ALA A 12 -5.22 -26.80 4.70
C ALA A 12 -4.90 -25.33 5.02
N TYR A 13 -5.70 -24.70 5.89
CA TYR A 13 -5.34 -23.45 6.57
C TYR A 13 -5.96 -23.46 7.98
N LYS A 14 -5.48 -24.36 8.83
CA LYS A 14 -5.78 -24.36 10.27
C LYS A 14 -4.51 -24.57 11.07
N LEU A 15 -3.68 -23.53 11.12
CA LEU A 15 -2.62 -23.44 12.13
C LEU A 15 -2.61 -22.00 12.70
N THR A 16 -3.19 -21.92 13.89
CA THR A 16 -2.83 -21.07 15.03
C THR A 16 -2.83 -19.55 14.84
N THR A 17 -3.99 -18.94 15.04
CA THR A 17 -4.12 -17.53 15.45
C THR A 17 -5.08 -17.43 16.63
N ARG A 18 -4.63 -16.75 17.69
CA ARG A 18 -5.48 -16.39 18.84
C ARG A 18 -6.70 -15.63 18.30
N ARG A 19 -7.91 -16.09 18.68
CA ARG A 19 -9.19 -15.48 18.30
C ARG A 19 -9.23 -14.02 18.76
N PHE A 20 -9.08 -13.09 17.83
CA PHE A 20 -9.71 -11.78 17.93
C PHE A 20 -11.15 -11.94 17.44
N SER A 21 -12.12 -11.56 18.27
CA SER A 21 -13.53 -11.53 17.88
C SER A 21 -13.71 -10.39 16.87
N VAL A 22 -13.67 -10.71 15.58
CA VAL A 22 -14.11 -9.81 14.53
C VAL A 22 -15.64 -9.83 14.53
N SER A 23 -16.24 -8.70 14.85
CA SER A 23 -17.67 -8.46 14.68
C SER A 23 -18.01 -8.42 13.18
N ALA A 24 -18.85 -9.38 12.77
CA ALA A 24 -19.55 -9.50 11.49
C ALA A 24 -18.69 -9.62 10.21
N ASP A 25 -19.15 -10.54 9.37
CA ASP A 25 -18.66 -10.94 8.05
C ASP A 25 -18.59 -9.74 7.06
N MET A 26 -17.53 -8.92 7.19
CA MET A 26 -17.25 -7.85 6.24
C MET A 26 -16.80 -8.47 4.91
N SER A 27 -17.57 -8.24 3.86
CA SER A 27 -17.18 -8.71 2.54
C SER A 27 -15.93 -7.95 2.07
N MET A 28 -15.03 -8.60 1.34
CA MET A 28 -13.83 -7.94 0.77
C MET A 28 -14.17 -6.68 -0.05
N LYS A 29 -15.39 -6.60 -0.57
CA LYS A 29 -15.92 -5.45 -1.33
C LYS A 29 -16.22 -4.23 -0.45
N GLU A 30 -16.58 -4.44 0.81
CA GLU A 30 -16.86 -3.40 1.81
C GLU A 30 -15.58 -2.89 2.50
N ALA A 31 -14.51 -3.70 2.46
CA ALA A 31 -13.23 -3.33 3.05
C ALA A 31 -12.37 -2.40 2.17
N LYS A 32 -12.70 -2.25 0.88
CA LYS A 32 -12.02 -1.31 -0.03
C LYS A 32 -12.47 0.14 0.24
N PRO A 33 -11.55 1.09 0.45
CA PRO A 33 -11.90 2.49 0.62
C PRO A 33 -12.57 3.08 -0.63
N ARG A 34 -13.51 4.02 -0.42
CA ARG A 34 -14.25 4.70 -1.49
C ARG A 34 -14.28 6.22 -1.29
N LEU A 35 -13.13 6.78 -0.94
CA LEU A 35 -12.99 8.23 -0.78
C LEU A 35 -13.15 8.95 -2.11
N THR A 36 -13.75 10.12 -2.06
CA THR A 36 -13.74 11.10 -3.14
C THR A 36 -12.41 11.85 -3.17
N GLY A 37 -12.13 12.55 -4.28
CA GLY A 37 -10.94 13.41 -4.37
C GLY A 37 -10.93 14.53 -3.32
N SER A 38 -12.11 15.04 -2.92
CA SER A 38 -12.22 16.05 -1.87
C SER A 38 -11.83 15.49 -0.50
N GLN A 39 -12.37 14.32 -0.13
CA GLN A 39 -12.02 13.65 1.13
C GLN A 39 -10.53 13.28 1.17
N ALA A 40 -9.98 12.80 0.05
CA ALA A 40 -8.56 12.50 -0.04
C ALA A 40 -7.69 13.76 0.08
N SER A 41 -8.10 14.90 -0.48
CA SER A 41 -7.40 16.18 -0.34
C SER A 41 -7.43 16.70 1.10
N GLU A 42 -8.58 16.55 1.77
CA GLU A 42 -8.73 16.88 3.19
C GLU A 42 -7.81 16.03 4.08
N LEU A 43 -7.72 14.72 3.83
CA LEU A 43 -6.76 13.85 4.51
C LEU A 43 -5.33 14.35 4.34
N ILE A 44 -4.95 14.75 3.13
CA ILE A 44 -3.60 15.23 2.85
C ILE A 44 -3.29 16.51 3.61
N SER A 45 -4.21 17.48 3.56
CA SER A 45 -4.05 18.75 4.28
C SER A 45 -3.98 18.53 5.80
N ARG A 46 -4.87 17.71 6.35
CA ARG A 46 -4.94 17.45 7.79
C ARG A 46 -3.76 16.64 8.32
N LEU A 47 -3.33 15.60 7.61
CA LEU A 47 -2.31 14.67 8.09
C LEU A 47 -0.89 15.12 7.74
N PHE A 48 -0.69 15.78 6.60
CA PHE A 48 0.64 16.10 6.07
C PHE A 48 0.89 17.62 5.94
N GLY A 49 -0.12 18.47 6.17
CA GLY A 49 0.01 19.92 6.07
C GLY A 49 0.19 20.43 4.64
N LEU A 50 -0.12 19.61 3.63
CA LEU A 50 0.11 19.96 2.23
C LEU A 50 -1.15 20.48 1.55
N THR A 51 -1.01 21.52 0.74
CA THR A 51 -2.08 22.07 -0.09
C THR A 51 -2.13 21.35 -1.44
N VAL A 52 -3.19 20.57 -1.67
CA VAL A 52 -3.40 19.82 -2.91
C VAL A 52 -3.87 20.76 -4.03
N THR A 53 -3.17 20.78 -5.14
CA THR A 53 -3.53 21.54 -6.35
C THR A 53 -4.22 20.67 -7.40
N LYS A 54 -3.84 19.39 -7.47
CA LYS A 54 -4.47 18.40 -8.35
C LYS A 54 -4.49 17.04 -7.69
N ILE A 55 -5.61 16.34 -7.79
CA ILE A 55 -5.74 14.96 -7.33
C ILE A 55 -6.51 14.15 -8.36
N HIS A 56 -6.06 12.93 -8.63
CA HIS A 56 -6.83 12.00 -9.46
C HIS A 56 -6.60 10.55 -9.04
N PRO A 57 -7.64 9.70 -9.14
CA PRO A 57 -7.52 8.30 -8.75
C PRO A 57 -6.56 7.55 -9.68
N LEU A 58 -5.82 6.61 -9.09
CA LEU A 58 -5.00 5.64 -9.81
C LEU A 58 -5.68 4.26 -9.80
N PRO A 59 -5.43 3.43 -10.83
CA PRO A 59 -5.86 2.03 -10.81
C PRO A 59 -5.40 1.33 -9.54
N SER A 60 -6.34 0.66 -8.86
CA SER A 60 -6.12 0.03 -7.56
C SER A 60 -7.11 -1.11 -7.34
N TYR A 61 -6.67 -2.20 -6.70
CA TYR A 61 -7.46 -3.41 -6.51
C TYR A 61 -8.13 -3.45 -5.13
N ASP A 62 -7.39 -3.80 -4.07
CA ASP A 62 -7.92 -3.86 -2.69
C ASP A 62 -7.88 -2.51 -1.96
N ASP A 63 -6.85 -1.72 -2.24
CA ASP A 63 -6.61 -0.39 -1.69
C ASP A 63 -7.23 0.71 -2.58
N GLN A 64 -7.15 1.96 -2.14
CA GLN A 64 -7.42 3.12 -2.97
C GLN A 64 -6.19 4.02 -3.06
N ASN A 65 -5.77 4.32 -4.29
CA ASN A 65 -4.57 5.13 -4.56
C ASN A 65 -4.96 6.40 -5.33
N PHE A 66 -4.30 7.52 -5.00
CA PHE A 66 -4.43 8.77 -5.73
C PHE A 66 -3.06 9.32 -6.10
N HIS A 67 -2.92 9.85 -7.31
CA HIS A 67 -1.83 10.75 -7.64
C HIS A 67 -2.19 12.14 -7.17
N VAL A 68 -1.23 12.79 -6.50
CA VAL A 68 -1.40 14.06 -5.82
C VAL A 68 -0.31 15.01 -6.31
N VAL A 69 -0.70 16.21 -6.69
CA VAL A 69 0.19 17.34 -6.94
C VAL A 69 -0.11 18.41 -5.89
N VAL A 70 0.92 19.02 -5.34
CA VAL A 70 0.82 20.08 -4.32
C VAL A 70 1.39 21.40 -4.83
N SER A 71 1.15 22.51 -4.13
CA SER A 71 1.52 23.87 -4.55
C SER A 71 3.04 24.13 -4.66
N GLU A 72 3.87 23.34 -4.00
CA GLU A 72 5.34 23.47 -3.96
C GLU A 72 6.05 22.52 -4.94
N GLU A 73 5.45 22.24 -6.11
CA GLU A 73 5.96 21.32 -7.14
C GLU A 73 6.16 19.85 -6.70
N GLY A 74 5.70 19.49 -5.50
CA GLY A 74 5.73 18.10 -5.00
C GLY A 74 4.69 17.20 -5.68
N GLN A 75 5.10 15.97 -5.99
CA GLN A 75 4.19 14.93 -6.46
C GLN A 75 4.25 13.70 -5.55
N TYR A 76 3.08 13.18 -5.22
CA TYR A 76 2.94 12.07 -4.28
C TYR A 76 1.91 11.05 -4.75
N VAL A 77 1.94 9.90 -4.11
CA VAL A 77 0.88 8.89 -4.17
C VAL A 77 0.29 8.75 -2.77
N LEU A 78 -0.95 9.23 -2.59
CA LEU A 78 -1.72 8.92 -1.40
C LEU A 78 -2.22 7.49 -1.55
N LYS A 79 -1.97 6.65 -0.54
CA LYS A 79 -2.55 5.32 -0.48
C LYS A 79 -3.37 5.16 0.79
N ILE A 80 -4.60 4.71 0.61
CA ILE A 80 -5.53 4.31 1.67
C ILE A 80 -5.67 2.80 1.58
N MET A 81 -5.17 2.10 2.59
CA MET A 81 -5.15 0.64 2.63
C MET A 81 -6.54 0.10 2.89
N ASN A 82 -6.83 -1.10 2.40
CA ASN A 82 -8.03 -1.86 2.74
C ASN A 82 -8.23 -1.98 4.27
N ALA A 83 -9.47 -1.89 4.77
CA ALA A 83 -9.77 -1.86 6.20
C ALA A 83 -9.36 -3.14 6.96
N VAL A 84 -9.46 -4.31 6.32
CA VAL A 84 -9.04 -5.58 6.92
C VAL A 84 -7.52 -5.64 7.02
N LEU A 85 -6.84 -5.31 5.93
CA LEU A 85 -5.37 -5.30 5.90
C LEU A 85 -4.77 -4.23 6.82
N SER A 86 -5.46 -3.10 6.98
CA SER A 86 -5.06 -2.00 7.87
C SER A 86 -4.88 -2.40 9.34
N GLN A 87 -5.43 -3.54 9.76
CA GLN A 87 -5.22 -4.05 11.12
C GLN A 87 -3.81 -4.63 11.33
N ASN A 88 -3.06 -4.92 10.27
CA ASN A 88 -1.70 -5.44 10.34
C ASN A 88 -0.66 -4.32 10.11
N GLN A 89 -0.50 -3.45 11.11
CA GLN A 89 0.42 -2.31 11.02
C GLN A 89 1.89 -2.75 10.88
N ASP A 90 2.30 -3.82 11.56
CA ASP A 90 3.67 -4.36 11.50
C ASP A 90 4.10 -4.70 10.07
N LEU A 91 3.19 -5.27 9.27
CA LEU A 91 3.44 -5.57 7.86
C LEU A 91 3.74 -4.30 7.06
N TYR A 92 3.01 -3.21 7.30
CA TYR A 92 3.21 -1.96 6.59
C TYR A 92 4.43 -1.18 7.12
N GLU A 93 4.76 -1.30 8.41
CA GLU A 93 6.02 -0.79 8.95
C GLU A 93 7.21 -1.48 8.28
N LEU A 94 7.18 -2.81 8.18
CA LEU A 94 8.20 -3.60 7.47
C LEU A 94 8.30 -3.20 6.00
N GLN A 95 7.17 -3.07 5.30
CA GLN A 95 7.15 -2.64 3.90
C GLN A 95 7.77 -1.24 3.75
N THR A 96 7.43 -0.31 4.64
CA THR A 96 7.95 1.07 4.62
C THR A 96 9.46 1.09 4.85
N HIS A 97 9.94 0.28 5.79
CA HIS A 97 11.37 0.13 6.05
C HIS A 97 12.11 -0.47 4.84
N ALA A 98 11.59 -1.55 4.23
CA ALA A 98 12.19 -2.16 3.05
C ALA A 98 12.28 -1.18 1.88
N MET A 99 11.23 -0.37 1.65
CA MET A 99 11.22 0.66 0.61
C MET A 99 12.28 1.75 0.86
N ALA A 100 12.40 2.24 2.10
CA ALA A 100 13.43 3.20 2.47
C ALA A 100 14.85 2.61 2.32
N PHE A 101 15.03 1.35 2.72
CA PHE A 101 16.31 0.64 2.59
C PHE A 101 16.73 0.50 1.12
N LEU A 102 15.81 0.11 0.24
CA LEU A 102 16.05 0.05 -1.21
C LEU A 102 16.48 1.42 -1.76
N HIS A 103 15.77 2.49 -1.35
CA HIS A 103 16.08 3.86 -1.75
C HIS A 103 17.48 4.29 -1.33
N GLN A 104 17.86 4.03 -0.07
CA GLN A 104 19.19 4.34 0.48
C GLN A 104 20.32 3.57 -0.23
N HIS A 105 20.01 2.41 -0.82
CA HIS A 105 20.97 1.60 -1.57
C HIS A 105 20.92 1.85 -3.09
N GLY A 106 20.35 2.98 -3.52
CA GLY A 106 20.44 3.48 -4.89
C GLY A 106 19.38 2.93 -5.85
N LEU A 107 18.41 2.14 -5.37
CA LEU A 107 17.24 1.79 -6.18
C LEU A 107 16.19 2.89 -6.08
N PRO A 108 15.57 3.32 -7.20
CA PRO A 108 14.56 4.37 -7.19
C PRO A 108 13.21 3.84 -6.67
N ALA A 109 13.17 3.46 -5.40
CA ALA A 109 11.97 3.06 -4.68
C ALA A 109 11.25 4.30 -4.11
N GLN A 110 9.93 4.23 -3.99
CA GLN A 110 9.14 5.24 -3.28
C GLN A 110 9.55 5.29 -1.81
N THR A 111 9.46 6.46 -1.19
CA THR A 111 9.69 6.67 0.25
C THR A 111 8.45 7.29 0.87
N ALA A 112 8.21 7.01 2.16
CA ALA A 112 7.07 7.55 2.88
C ALA A 112 7.38 8.96 3.40
N LEU A 113 6.43 9.88 3.24
CA LEU A 113 6.47 11.20 3.86
C LEU A 113 5.86 11.09 5.28
N PRO A 114 6.51 11.62 6.32
CA PRO A 114 5.93 11.65 7.65
C PRO A 114 4.71 12.59 7.72
N THR A 115 3.76 12.25 8.58
CA THR A 115 2.67 13.13 8.99
C THR A 115 3.20 14.31 9.81
N LEU A 116 2.34 15.29 10.10
CA LEU A 116 2.63 16.40 11.01
C LEU A 116 3.01 15.93 12.42
N THR A 117 2.64 14.72 12.82
CA THR A 117 3.01 14.10 14.10
C THR A 117 4.31 13.29 14.03
N GLY A 118 4.96 13.23 12.86
CA GLY A 118 6.20 12.48 12.63
C GLY A 118 6.01 10.99 12.30
N SER A 119 4.78 10.47 12.29
CA SER A 119 4.50 9.07 11.96
C SER A 119 4.54 8.86 10.43
N LEU A 120 5.04 7.72 9.95
CA LEU A 120 5.07 7.42 8.51
C LEU A 120 3.71 6.97 7.94
N MET A 121 2.75 6.67 8.82
CA MET A 121 1.41 6.18 8.51
C MET A 121 0.44 6.66 9.59
N SER A 122 -0.84 6.80 9.25
CA SER A 122 -1.91 7.15 10.20
C SER A 122 -3.09 6.20 10.06
N LEU A 123 -3.67 5.75 11.17
CA LEU A 123 -4.86 4.90 11.18
C LEU A 123 -6.10 5.78 11.37
N GLU A 124 -6.87 5.98 10.31
CA GLU A 124 -7.99 6.90 10.27
C GLU A 124 -9.32 6.17 10.34
N ASN A 125 -10.27 6.71 11.12
CA ASN A 125 -11.66 6.26 11.08
C ASN A 125 -12.38 7.04 9.96
N ILE A 126 -12.84 6.34 8.92
CA ILE A 126 -13.46 6.94 7.74
C ILE A 126 -14.73 6.15 7.40
N ASP A 127 -15.83 6.85 7.15
CA ASP A 127 -17.03 6.24 6.60
C ASP A 127 -17.01 6.31 5.08
N CYS A 128 -16.98 5.14 4.44
CA CYS A 128 -17.01 4.98 2.99
C CYS A 128 -18.39 4.56 2.45
N GLY A 129 -19.46 4.77 3.22
CA GLY A 129 -20.84 4.40 2.89
C GLY A 129 -21.28 3.04 3.43
N PHE A 130 -20.42 2.38 4.24
CA PHE A 130 -20.70 1.10 4.89
C PHE A 130 -20.46 1.18 6.41
N GLY A 131 -20.56 2.39 6.96
CA GLY A 131 -20.19 2.70 8.33
C GLY A 131 -18.71 3.04 8.48
N SER A 132 -18.37 3.63 9.62
CA SER A 132 -17.00 4.03 9.94
C SER A 132 -16.09 2.80 10.09
N GLN A 133 -15.04 2.73 9.28
CA GLN A 133 -14.00 1.70 9.32
C GLN A 133 -12.62 2.33 9.53
N LYS A 134 -11.66 1.53 10.00
CA LYS A 134 -10.28 1.96 10.20
C LYS A 134 -9.45 1.67 8.95
N TYR A 135 -8.88 2.71 8.37
CA TYR A 135 -8.02 2.62 7.20
C TYR A 135 -6.64 3.20 7.49
N LEU A 136 -5.60 2.45 7.14
CA LEU A 136 -4.23 2.93 7.23
C LEU A 136 -3.94 3.84 6.03
N VAL A 137 -3.51 5.07 6.30
CA VAL A 137 -3.22 6.11 5.32
C VAL A 137 -1.73 6.38 5.31
N ARG A 138 -1.14 6.44 4.12
CA ARG A 138 0.26 6.82 3.92
C ARG A 138 0.42 7.67 2.67
N LEU A 139 1.38 8.57 2.70
CA LEU A 139 1.76 9.38 1.56
C LEU A 139 3.16 8.98 1.10
N LEU A 140 3.28 8.60 -0.17
CA LEU A 140 4.53 8.13 -0.76
C LEU A 140 5.02 9.12 -1.82
N THR A 141 6.34 9.23 -2.00
CA THR A 141 6.91 9.99 -3.13
C THR A 141 6.41 9.42 -4.47
N TYR A 142 6.21 10.28 -5.45
CA TYR A 142 5.86 9.84 -6.80
C TYR A 142 7.10 9.39 -7.57
N LEU A 143 7.02 8.23 -8.24
CA LEU A 143 8.07 7.79 -9.16
C LEU A 143 7.74 8.24 -10.59
N PRO A 144 8.52 9.16 -11.17
CA PRO A 144 8.34 9.55 -12.55
C PRO A 144 8.72 8.41 -13.49
N GLY A 145 8.02 8.30 -14.60
CA GLY A 145 8.35 7.36 -15.66
C GLY A 145 7.14 6.81 -16.40
N THR A 146 7.42 5.87 -17.29
CA THR A 146 6.40 5.18 -18.10
C THR A 146 6.18 3.78 -17.53
N THR A 147 4.92 3.43 -17.28
CA THR A 147 4.56 2.08 -16.82
C THR A 147 4.93 1.03 -17.87
N ILE A 148 5.48 -0.10 -17.44
CA ILE A 148 5.92 -1.17 -18.36
C ILE A 148 4.82 -1.67 -19.31
N SER A 149 3.55 -1.60 -18.88
CA SER A 149 2.38 -1.95 -19.70
C SER A 149 2.18 -1.07 -20.93
N LYS A 150 2.79 0.11 -20.98
CA LYS A 150 2.72 1.06 -22.11
C LYS A 150 3.91 0.95 -23.06
N ILE A 151 4.87 0.09 -22.76
CA ILE A 151 6.10 -0.08 -23.53
C ILE A 151 6.02 -1.42 -24.26
N PRO A 152 6.45 -1.51 -25.54
CA PRO A 152 6.53 -2.78 -26.23
C PRO A 152 7.36 -3.81 -25.46
N CYS A 153 6.86 -5.03 -25.36
CA CYS A 153 7.60 -6.13 -24.77
C CYS A 153 8.75 -6.52 -25.72
N SER A 154 9.99 -6.28 -25.30
CA SER A 154 11.20 -6.63 -26.05
C SER A 154 12.14 -7.49 -25.20
N PRO A 155 13.00 -8.32 -25.81
CA PRO A 155 14.01 -9.08 -25.08
C PRO A 155 14.89 -8.21 -24.19
N GLN A 156 15.25 -7.01 -24.66
CA GLN A 156 16.04 -6.05 -23.90
C GLN A 156 15.28 -5.55 -22.68
N MET A 157 13.98 -5.26 -22.80
CA MET A 157 13.15 -4.84 -21.67
C MET A 157 13.05 -5.94 -20.61
N LEU A 158 12.81 -7.20 -21.03
CA LEU A 158 12.77 -8.35 -20.13
C LEU A 158 14.10 -8.55 -19.39
N TYR A 159 15.22 -8.39 -20.09
CA TYR A 159 16.55 -8.45 -19.48
C TYR A 159 16.74 -7.35 -18.42
N GLN A 160 16.33 -6.11 -18.70
CA GLN A 160 16.42 -5.01 -17.71
C GLN A 160 15.53 -5.26 -16.49
N VAL A 161 14.32 -5.80 -16.68
CA VAL A 161 13.43 -6.20 -15.57
C VAL A 161 14.08 -7.28 -14.71
N GLY A 162 14.65 -8.32 -15.34
CA GLY A 162 15.34 -9.40 -14.63
C GLY A 162 16.54 -8.88 -13.83
N ARG A 163 17.35 -8.01 -14.43
CA ARG A 163 18.47 -7.34 -13.73
C ARG A 163 17.99 -6.50 -12.54
N MET A 164 16.91 -5.75 -12.71
CA MET A 164 16.34 -4.94 -11.63
C MET A 164 15.84 -5.82 -10.48
N ALA A 165 15.14 -6.91 -10.79
CA ALA A 165 14.68 -7.88 -9.79
C ALA A 165 15.83 -8.52 -9.01
N ALA A 166 16.89 -8.97 -9.71
CA ALA A 166 18.08 -9.54 -9.08
C ALA A 166 18.83 -8.52 -8.21
N THR A 167 18.88 -7.26 -8.65
CA THR A 167 19.49 -6.15 -7.87
C THR A 167 18.70 -5.88 -6.60
N MET A 168 17.38 -5.81 -6.70
CA MET A 168 16.48 -5.64 -5.56
C MET A 168 16.62 -6.79 -4.55
N ASP A 169 16.64 -8.04 -5.01
CA ASP A 169 16.83 -9.21 -4.16
C ASP A 169 18.17 -9.16 -3.42
N THR A 170 19.26 -8.88 -4.13
CA THR A 170 20.60 -8.76 -3.56
C THR A 170 20.69 -7.67 -2.48
N ILE A 171 19.98 -6.55 -2.68
CA ILE A 171 19.91 -5.48 -1.67
C ILE A 171 19.09 -5.96 -0.48
N LEU A 172 17.90 -6.54 -0.69
CA LEU A 172 17.02 -6.98 0.40
C LEU A 172 17.64 -8.10 1.26
N GLN A 173 18.52 -8.95 0.72
CA GLN A 173 19.26 -9.93 1.53
C GLN A 173 20.15 -9.28 2.60
N LYS A 174 20.54 -8.01 2.43
CA LYS A 174 21.33 -7.24 3.40
C LYS A 174 20.49 -6.56 4.48
N ILE A 175 19.16 -6.65 4.38
CA ILE A 175 18.29 -6.08 5.39
C ILE A 175 18.45 -6.89 6.68
N SER A 176 19.15 -6.34 7.66
CA SER A 176 19.35 -7.02 8.94
C SER A 176 18.06 -6.99 9.74
N SER A 177 17.67 -8.13 10.32
CA SER A 177 16.50 -8.27 11.20
C SER A 177 16.54 -7.39 12.46
N ALA A 178 17.69 -6.76 12.76
CA ALA A 178 17.82 -5.84 13.90
C ALA A 178 16.88 -4.63 13.79
N ALA A 179 16.56 -4.15 12.57
CA ALA A 179 15.56 -3.09 12.38
C ALA A 179 14.10 -3.61 12.54
N ILE A 180 13.89 -4.92 12.39
CA ILE A 180 12.58 -5.58 12.49
C ILE A 180 12.26 -5.99 13.95
N LEU A 181 13.29 -6.14 14.80
CA LEU A 181 13.17 -6.64 16.18
C LEU A 181 13.15 -5.57 17.28
N MET A 182 13.37 -4.28 16.96
CA MET A 182 13.50 -3.21 17.98
C MET A 182 12.19 -2.70 18.61
N LYS A 183 11.06 -3.38 18.39
CA LYS A 183 9.78 -3.06 19.06
C LYS A 183 9.12 -4.28 19.71
N ARG A 184 9.89 -5.05 20.49
CA ARG A 184 9.31 -5.93 21.52
C ARG A 184 9.51 -5.32 22.89
#